data_AF-A0A949U9J8-F1
#
_entry.id   AF-A0A949U9J8-F1
#
_cell.length_a   1.000
_cell.length_b   1.000
_cell.length_c   1.000
_cell.angle_alpha   90.00
_cell.angle_beta   90.00
_cell.angle_gamma   90.00
#
_symmetry.space_group_name_H-M   'P 1'
#
loop_
_entity.id
_entity.type
_entity.pdbx_description
1 polymer ?
#
loop_
_entity_poly.entity_id
_entity_poly.type
_entity_poly.pdbx_seq_one_letter_code
_entity_poly.pdbx_strand_id
1 'polypeptide(L)'
;MMVSLWIREASGSKRRYVKPNKKKLYSAGTVFCLRYVKDGKRRWETLQVSNLNAALAARATKEAALLTEAPKTSATAAKRVNLDDAIDVYLTNVEATRAHKTWLAYKLILQEFRKSCAKAYMDEVE
;
A
#
# COMPACT_ATOMS: atom_id res chain seq x y z
N MET A 1 1.75 10.14 -13.30
CA MET A 1 1.73 10.59 -11.88
C MET A 1 2.13 12.05 -11.82
N MET A 2 1.60 12.86 -10.90
CA MET A 2 1.93 14.30 -10.84
C MET A 2 2.92 14.60 -9.71
N VAL A 3 4.08 15.18 -10.06
CA VAL A 3 5.05 15.73 -9.11
C VAL A 3 4.92 17.25 -9.12
N SER A 4 4.78 17.85 -7.94
CA SER A 4 4.71 19.31 -7.77
C SER A 4 5.96 19.84 -7.07
N LEU A 5 6.53 20.94 -7.56
CA LEU A 5 7.65 21.63 -6.93
C LEU A 5 7.13 22.74 -6.00
N TRP A 6 7.74 22.83 -4.82
CA TRP A 6 7.44 23.77 -3.75
C TRP A 6 8.73 24.33 -3.17
N ILE A 7 8.64 25.48 -2.52
CA ILE A 7 9.71 26.10 -1.74
C ILE A 7 9.30 26.07 -0.29
N ARG A 8 10.21 25.63 0.58
CA ARG A 8 10.03 25.65 2.02
C ARG A 8 10.61 26.94 2.58
N GLU A 9 9.73 27.83 3.01
CA GLU A 9 10.08 29.08 3.68
C GLU A 9 9.94 28.87 5.20
N ALA A 10 10.97 29.30 5.94
CA ALA A 10 10.88 29.42 7.39
C ALA A 10 10.31 30.80 7.72
N SER A 11 9.08 30.85 8.24
CA SER A 11 8.48 32.08 8.75
C SER A 11 8.35 31.91 10.26
N GLY A 12 9.34 32.41 11.00
CA GLY A 12 9.49 32.15 12.43
C GLY A 12 9.70 30.67 12.73
N SER A 13 8.96 30.12 13.71
CA SER A 13 9.01 28.69 14.10
C SER A 13 8.20 27.76 13.18
N LYS A 14 7.48 28.30 12.19
CA LYS A 14 6.58 27.52 11.32
C LYS A 14 7.16 27.37 9.91
N ARG A 15 6.98 26.17 9.35
CA ARG A 15 7.33 25.85 7.96
C ARG A 15 6.16 26.17 7.05
N ARG A 16 6.37 27.01 6.04
CA ARG A 16 5.39 27.29 4.99
C ARG A 16 5.89 26.74 3.67
N TYR A 17 4.98 26.19 2.87
CA TYR A 17 5.28 25.69 1.54
C TYR A 17 4.60 26.58 0.50
N VAL A 18 5.40 27.20 -0.36
CA VAL A 18 4.92 28.15 -1.38
C VAL A 18 5.30 27.64 -2.77
N LYS A 19 4.47 27.91 -3.78
CA LYS A 19 4.81 27.56 -5.16
C LYS A 19 5.94 28.46 -5.67
N PRO A 20 6.96 27.90 -6.36
CA PRO A 20 8.02 28.70 -6.95
C PRO A 20 7.47 29.60 -8.08
N ASN A 21 7.92 30.85 -8.08
CA ASN A 21 7.73 31.79 -9.18
C ASN A 21 8.90 31.67 -10.15
N LYS A 22 8.61 31.26 -11.39
CA LYS A 22 9.62 31.03 -12.44
C LYS A 22 10.41 32.29 -12.82
N LYS A 23 9.86 33.47 -12.59
CA LYS A 23 10.49 34.76 -12.94
C LYS A 23 11.39 35.31 -11.84
N LYS A 24 11.40 34.69 -10.65
CA LYS A 24 12.15 35.16 -9.49
C LYS A 24 13.50 34.45 -9.41
N LEU A 25 14.56 35.22 -9.13
CA LEU A 25 15.85 34.66 -8.75
C LEU A 25 15.80 34.23 -7.28
N TYR A 26 16.16 32.99 -7.01
CA TYR A 26 16.20 32.43 -5.66
C TYR A 26 17.64 32.39 -5.17
N SER A 27 17.86 32.72 -3.89
CA SER A 27 19.19 32.66 -3.27
C SER A 27 19.60 31.20 -3.02
N ALA A 28 20.90 30.95 -2.94
CA ALA A 28 21.46 29.60 -2.79
C ALA A 28 21.00 28.85 -1.52
N GLY A 29 20.48 29.56 -0.52
CA GLY A 29 19.89 28.97 0.71
C GLY A 29 18.41 28.56 0.57
N THR A 30 17.81 28.71 -0.60
CA THR A 30 16.39 28.38 -0.82
C THR A 30 16.19 26.87 -0.82
N VAL A 31 15.33 26.37 0.06
CA VAL A 31 15.04 24.95 0.16
C VAL A 31 13.89 24.57 -0.78
N PHE A 32 14.21 23.80 -1.81
CA PHE A 32 13.23 23.25 -2.75
C PHE A 32 12.72 21.90 -2.26
N CYS A 33 11.42 21.63 -2.46
CA CYS A 33 10.78 20.38 -2.08
C CYS A 33 9.86 19.87 -3.19
N LEU A 34 9.85 18.56 -3.42
CA LEU A 34 8.87 17.89 -4.26
C LEU A 34 7.73 17.36 -3.40
N ARG A 35 6.51 17.42 -3.95
CA ARG A 35 5.31 16.80 -3.41
C ARG A 35 4.71 15.88 -4.46
N TYR A 36 4.51 14.62 -4.12
CA TYR A 36 3.94 13.63 -5.02
C TYR A 36 3.17 12.55 -4.25
N VAL A 37 2.42 11.73 -4.97
CA VAL A 37 1.74 10.54 -4.43
C VAL A 37 2.49 9.31 -4.91
N LYS A 38 2.84 8.42 -3.98
CA LYS A 38 3.42 7.10 -4.27
C LYS A 38 2.69 6.08 -3.41
N ASP A 39 2.23 4.99 -4.01
CA ASP A 39 1.48 3.92 -3.33
C ASP A 39 0.26 4.45 -2.55
N GLY A 40 -0.50 5.39 -3.15
CA GLY A 40 -1.67 6.03 -2.51
C GLY A 40 -1.34 7.00 -1.38
N LYS A 41 -0.08 7.14 -0.96
CA LYS A 41 0.34 8.01 0.14
C LYS A 41 1.04 9.27 -0.40
N ARG A 42 0.70 10.43 0.19
CA ARG A 42 1.35 11.71 -0.12
C ARG A 42 2.74 11.75 0.52
N ARG A 43 3.75 12.15 -0.24
CA ARG A 43 5.13 12.31 0.23
C ARG A 43 5.68 13.69 -0.09
N TRP A 44 6.57 14.14 0.79
CA TRP A 44 7.40 15.33 0.62
C TRP A 44 8.86 14.91 0.58
N GLU A 45 9.60 15.41 -0.41
CA GLU A 45 11.02 15.14 -0.59
C GLU A 45 11.76 16.47 -0.67
N THR A 46 12.79 16.66 0.15
CA THR A 46 13.60 17.89 0.13
C THR A 46 14.74 17.69 -0.86
N LEU A 47 14.90 18.63 -1.80
CA LEU A 47 15.95 18.59 -2.81
C LEU A 47 17.21 19.29 -2.30
N GLN A 48 18.37 18.69 -2.55
CA GLN A 48 19.69 19.29 -2.29
C GLN A 48 20.18 20.03 -3.55
N VAL A 49 19.49 21.11 -3.91
CA VAL A 49 19.79 21.90 -5.11
C VAL A 49 19.79 23.39 -4.77
N SER A 50 20.71 24.14 -5.38
CA SER A 50 20.94 25.56 -5.08
C SER A 50 20.18 26.51 -6.00
N ASN A 51 19.63 26.04 -7.12
CA ASN A 51 18.96 26.88 -8.10
C ASN A 51 17.63 26.28 -8.59
N LEU A 52 16.77 27.15 -9.13
CA LEU A 52 15.43 26.76 -9.58
C LEU A 52 15.47 25.81 -10.78
N ASN A 53 16.42 25.99 -11.70
CA ASN A 53 16.52 25.15 -12.90
C ASN A 53 16.87 23.70 -12.55
N ALA A 54 17.80 23.47 -11.62
CA ALA A 54 18.10 22.14 -11.10
C ALA A 54 16.90 21.54 -10.36
N ALA A 55 16.14 22.35 -9.63
CA ALA A 55 14.91 21.89 -8.98
C ALA A 55 13.82 21.47 -9.98
N LEU A 56 13.70 22.18 -11.10
CA LEU A 56 12.81 21.81 -12.21
C LEU A 56 13.27 20.53 -12.92
N ALA A 57 14.57 20.38 -13.15
CA ALA A 57 15.14 19.16 -13.71
C ALA A 57 14.90 17.96 -12.79
N ALA A 58 15.15 18.11 -11.49
CA ALA A 58 14.88 17.08 -10.48
C ALA A 58 13.39 16.70 -10.39
N ARG A 59 12.48 17.67 -10.59
CA ARG A 59 11.05 17.39 -10.70
C ARG A 59 10.75 16.49 -11.90
N ALA A 60 11.30 16.82 -13.08
CA ALA A 60 11.08 16.07 -14.30
C ALA A 60 11.65 14.65 -14.22
N THR A 61 12.86 14.49 -13.66
CA THR A 61 13.46 13.16 -13.46
C THR A 61 12.65 12.31 -12.49
N LYS A 62 12.12 12.91 -11.41
CA LYS A 62 11.25 12.19 -10.47
C LYS A 62 9.92 11.79 -11.11
N GLU A 63 9.35 12.66 -11.94
CA GLU A 63 8.11 12.38 -12.67
C GLU A 63 8.30 11.22 -13.65
N ALA A 64 9.41 11.24 -14.41
CA ALA A 64 9.79 10.13 -15.28
C ALA A 64 10.00 8.83 -14.50
N ALA A 65 10.72 8.87 -13.37
CA ALA A 65 10.95 7.69 -12.53
C ALA A 65 9.66 7.10 -11.95
N LEU A 66 8.71 7.93 -11.53
CA LEU A 66 7.40 7.47 -11.05
C LEU A 66 6.51 6.93 -12.18
N LEU A 67 6.73 7.37 -13.41
CA LEU A 67 6.02 6.82 -14.58
C LEU A 67 6.61 5.49 -15.04
N THR A 68 7.92 5.30 -14.93
CA THR A 68 8.62 4.07 -15.34
C THR A 68 8.72 3.02 -14.24
N GLU A 69 8.55 3.38 -12.97
CA GLU A 69 8.41 2.42 -11.88
C GLU A 69 7.22 1.49 -12.18
N ALA A 70 7.54 0.23 -12.48
CA ALA A 70 6.55 -0.83 -12.60
C ALA A 70 5.66 -0.82 -11.34
N PRO A 71 4.35 -1.05 -11.47
CA PRO A 71 3.47 -1.08 -10.31
C PRO A 71 4.03 -2.11 -9.33
N LYS A 72 4.52 -1.62 -8.19
CA LYS A 72 4.80 -2.48 -7.05
C LYS A 72 3.46 -3.12 -6.75
N THR A 73 3.33 -4.41 -7.02
CA THR A 73 2.16 -5.20 -6.68
C THR A 73 1.82 -4.87 -5.24
N SER A 74 0.74 -4.11 -5.05
CA SER A 74 0.16 -3.92 -3.73
C SER A 74 0.01 -5.31 -3.17
N ALA A 75 0.58 -5.57 -1.98
CA ALA A 75 0.51 -6.86 -1.32
C ALA A 75 -0.87 -7.45 -1.57
N THR A 76 -0.89 -8.53 -2.34
CA THR A 76 -2.10 -9.25 -2.72
C THR A 76 -2.88 -9.41 -1.44
N ALA A 77 -4.10 -8.85 -1.37
CA ALA A 77 -5.01 -9.13 -0.26
C ALA A 77 -4.95 -10.63 -0.05
N ALA A 78 -4.57 -11.07 1.16
CA ALA A 78 -4.40 -12.47 1.48
C ALA A 78 -5.60 -13.20 0.90
N LYS A 79 -5.37 -14.22 0.05
CA LYS A 79 -6.46 -14.99 -0.55
C LYS A 79 -7.31 -15.52 0.60
N ARG A 80 -8.45 -14.88 0.85
CA ARG A 80 -9.34 -15.28 1.93
C ARG A 80 -9.79 -16.69 1.61
N VAL A 81 -9.50 -17.61 2.50
CA VAL A 81 -9.89 -19.01 2.35
C VAL A 81 -11.35 -19.09 2.77
N ASN A 82 -12.20 -19.56 1.85
CA ASN A 82 -13.59 -19.82 2.17
C ASN A 82 -13.67 -20.94 3.20
N LEU A 83 -14.54 -20.77 4.19
CA LEU A 83 -14.72 -21.75 5.26
C LEU A 83 -15.17 -23.11 4.71
N ASP A 84 -16.02 -23.11 3.68
CA ASP A 84 -16.51 -24.34 3.04
C ASP A 84 -15.36 -25.10 2.34
N ASP A 85 -14.53 -24.40 1.57
CA ASP A 85 -13.35 -24.99 0.91
C ASP A 85 -12.37 -25.59 1.94
N ALA A 86 -12.18 -24.90 3.08
CA ALA A 86 -11.30 -25.38 4.15
C ALA A 86 -11.86 -26.64 4.84
N ILE A 87 -13.17 -26.70 5.06
CA ILE A 87 -13.85 -27.88 5.63
C ILE A 87 -13.69 -29.08 4.71
N ASP A 88 -13.89 -28.90 3.40
CA ASP A 88 -13.76 -29.99 2.42
C ASP A 88 -12.34 -30.53 2.36
N VAL A 89 -11.34 -29.65 2.28
CA VAL A 89 -9.92 -30.06 2.30
C VAL A 89 -9.57 -30.82 3.59
N TYR A 90 -10.07 -30.37 4.73
CA TYR A 90 -9.87 -31.07 6.00
C TYR A 90 -10.51 -32.45 5.99
N LEU A 91 -11.75 -32.58 5.51
CA LEU A 91 -12.45 -33.86 5.43
C LEU A 91 -11.78 -34.84 4.47
N THR A 92 -11.28 -34.38 3.31
CA THR A 92 -10.50 -35.23 2.39
C THR A 92 -9.22 -35.76 3.05
N ASN A 93 -8.51 -34.92 3.80
CA ASN A 93 -7.31 -35.34 4.53
C ASN A 93 -7.63 -36.35 5.65
N VAL A 94 -8.74 -36.13 6.37
CA VAL A 94 -9.18 -37.05 7.44
C VAL A 94 -9.62 -38.39 6.84
N GLU A 95 -10.31 -38.39 5.70
CA GLU A 95 -10.70 -39.61 4.99
C GLU A 95 -9.48 -40.46 4.59
N ALA A 96 -8.41 -39.80 4.12
CA ALA A 96 -7.18 -40.47 3.73
C ALA A 96 -6.32 -40.97 4.91
N THR A 97 -6.41 -40.33 6.09
CA THR A 97 -5.46 -40.57 7.20
C THR A 97 -6.06 -41.22 8.44
N ARG A 98 -7.38 -41.19 8.60
CA ARG A 98 -8.08 -41.68 9.80
C ARG A 98 -9.08 -42.77 9.47
N ALA A 99 -9.51 -43.49 10.50
CA ALA A 99 -10.56 -44.50 10.35
C ALA A 99 -11.87 -43.86 9.88
N HIS A 100 -12.62 -44.58 9.05
CA HIS A 100 -13.88 -44.09 8.47
C HIS A 100 -14.90 -43.61 9.53
N LYS A 101 -14.96 -44.28 10.70
CA LYS A 101 -15.81 -43.86 11.83
C LYS A 101 -15.44 -42.47 12.36
N THR A 102 -14.15 -42.13 12.39
CA THR A 102 -13.66 -40.81 12.79
C THR A 102 -14.04 -39.76 11.75
N TRP A 103 -13.90 -40.08 10.46
CA TRP A 103 -14.33 -39.20 9.37
C TRP A 103 -15.83 -38.89 9.44
N LEU A 104 -16.69 -39.89 9.65
CA LEU A 104 -18.13 -39.70 9.80
C LEU A 104 -18.48 -38.76 10.97
N ALA A 105 -17.82 -38.93 12.12
CA ALA A 105 -18.03 -38.08 13.28
C ALA A 105 -17.63 -36.62 12.99
N TYR A 106 -16.47 -36.40 12.36
CA TYR A 106 -15.99 -35.06 12.03
C TYR A 106 -16.82 -34.39 10.95
N LYS A 107 -17.27 -35.15 9.94
CA LYS A 107 -18.20 -34.66 8.92
C LYS A 107 -19.49 -34.13 9.54
N LEU A 108 -20.08 -34.89 10.46
CA LEU A 108 -21.32 -34.48 11.13
C LEU A 108 -21.12 -33.21 11.98
N ILE A 109 -20.05 -33.15 12.78
CA ILE A 109 -19.75 -31.99 13.62
C ILE A 109 -19.49 -30.73 12.77
N LEU A 110 -18.73 -30.84 11.67
CA LEU A 110 -18.41 -29.70 10.81
C LEU A 110 -19.64 -29.20 10.03
N GLN A 111 -20.57 -30.08 9.67
CA GLN A 111 -21.84 -29.69 9.07
C GLN A 111 -22.72 -28.88 10.04
N GLU A 112 -22.82 -29.31 11.30
CA GLU A 112 -23.56 -28.56 12.33
C GLU A 112 -22.87 -27.22 12.68
N PHE A 113 -21.54 -27.22 12.74
CA PHE A 113 -20.76 -25.99 12.88
C PHE A 113 -21.05 -25.01 11.73
N ARG A 114 -21.06 -25.49 10.49
CA ARG A 114 -21.31 -24.63 9.32
C ARG A 114 -22.73 -24.05 9.32
N LYS A 115 -23.73 -24.82 9.75
CA LYS A 115 -25.12 -24.33 9.90
C LYS A 115 -25.25 -23.23 10.96
N SER A 116 -24.46 -23.31 12.03
CA SER A 116 -24.49 -22.30 13.11
C SER A 116 -23.61 -21.08 12.82
N CYS A 117 -22.59 -21.21 11.97
CA CYS A 117 -21.67 -20.13 11.62
C CYS A 117 -22.13 -19.35 10.38
N ALA A 118 -22.46 -18.07 10.55
CA ALA A 118 -22.82 -17.16 9.46
C ALA A 118 -21.61 -16.58 8.70
N LYS A 119 -20.39 -16.78 9.22
CA LYS A 119 -19.15 -16.24 8.65
C LYS A 119 -18.75 -17.05 7.41
N ALA A 120 -18.26 -16.36 6.39
CA ALA A 120 -17.95 -16.97 5.09
C ALA A 120 -16.46 -17.33 4.94
N TYR A 121 -15.59 -16.68 5.71
CA TYR A 121 -14.15 -16.84 5.59
C TYR A 121 -13.51 -17.26 6.90
N MET A 122 -12.39 -17.98 6.78
CA MET A 122 -11.65 -18.53 7.92
C MET A 122 -11.11 -17.41 8.84
N ASP A 123 -10.66 -16.29 8.26
CA ASP A 123 -10.14 -15.12 8.98
C ASP A 123 -11.20 -14.39 9.82
N GLU A 124 -12.48 -14.64 9.57
CA GLU A 124 -13.56 -14.07 10.37
C GLU A 124 -13.81 -14.86 11.64
N VAL A 125 -13.41 -16.13 11.70
CA VAL A 125 -13.73 -17.07 12.81
C VAL A 125 -12.73 -16.99 13.96
N GLU A 126 -11.49 -16.57 13.69
CA GLU A 126 -10.46 -16.27 14.71
C GLU A 126 -10.88 -15.12 15.66
#